data_AF-A0A851UTY2-F1
#
_entry.id   AF-A0A851UTY2-F1
#
_cell.length_a   1.000
_cell.length_b   1.000
_cell.length_c   1.000
_cell.angle_alpha   90.00
_cell.angle_beta   90.00
_cell.angle_gamma   90.00
#
_symmetry.space_group_name_H-M   'P 1'
#
loop_
_entity.id
_entity.type
_entity.pdbx_description
1 polymer ?
#
loop_
_entity_poly.entity_id
_entity_poly.type
_entity_poly.pdbx_seq_one_letter_code
_entity_poly.pdbx_strand_id
1 'polypeptide(L)' 'LVIINPGNPTGACLSEEAIREVVQLCYDERILLLADEVYQSNIFDHEGKPFISFK' A
#
# COMPACT_ATOMS: atom_id res chain seq x y z
N LEU A 1 11.37 3.61 3.63
CA LEU A 1 10.80 2.61 2.72
C LEU A 1 9.79 3.33 1.83
N VAL A 2 9.88 3.13 0.52
CA VAL A 2 8.90 3.68 -0.43
C VAL A 2 7.98 2.54 -0.84
N ILE A 3 6.67 2.76 -0.74
CA ILE A 3 5.65 1.82 -1.23
C ILE A 3 4.81 2.56 -2.28
N ILE A 4 4.70 1.95 -3.46
CA ILE A 4 3.81 2.42 -4.53
C ILE A 4 2.60 1.49 -4.53
N ASN A 5 1.43 2.00 -4.12
CA ASN A 5 0.21 1.21 -3.98
C ASN A 5 -1.02 2.05 -4.39
N PRO A 6 -1.77 1.66 -5.44
CA PRO A 6 -1.52 0.54 -6.36
C PRO A 6 -0.20 0.64 -7.13
N GLY A 7 0.45 -0.50 -7.34
CA GLY A 7 1.81 -0.59 -7.87
C GLY A 7 1.93 -0.23 -9.35
N ASN A 8 3.03 0.44 -9.71
CA ASN A 8 3.42 0.72 -11.10
C ASN A 8 4.79 0.05 -11.36
N PRO A 9 4.95 -0.80 -12.39
CA PRO A 9 4.02 -1.10 -13.50
C PRO A 9 3.09 -2.31 -13.26
N THR A 10 3.11 -2.90 -12.07
CA THR A 10 2.49 -4.21 -11.83
C THR A 10 0.97 -4.19 -11.66
N GLY A 11 0.37 -3.04 -11.33
CA GLY A 11 -1.04 -2.90 -11.00
C GLY A 11 -1.47 -3.62 -9.71
N ALA A 12 -0.51 -4.11 -8.92
CA ALA A 12 -0.82 -4.83 -7.69
C ALA A 12 -1.40 -3.89 -6.62
N CYS A 13 -2.45 -4.33 -5.92
CA CYS A 13 -2.98 -3.66 -4.74
C CYS A 13 -2.70 -4.53 -3.52
N LEU A 14 -2.11 -3.94 -2.48
CA LEU A 14 -1.81 -4.63 -1.22
C LEU A 14 -3.10 -4.91 -0.44
N SER A 15 -3.11 -6.03 0.29
CA SER A 15 -4.11 -6.32 1.30
C SER A 15 -3.86 -5.50 2.57
N GLU A 16 -4.88 -5.37 3.41
CA GLU A 16 -4.76 -4.70 4.71
C GLU A 16 -3.68 -5.34 5.59
N GLU A 17 -3.62 -6.68 5.59
CA GLU A 17 -2.64 -7.45 6.36
C GLU A 17 -1.20 -7.08 5.95
N ALA A 18 -0.92 -7.06 4.64
CA ALA A 18 0.38 -6.68 4.12
C ALA A 18 0.74 -5.22 4.46
N ILE A 19 -0.24 -4.30 4.41
CA ILE A 19 -0.05 -2.91 4.83
C ILE A 19 0.35 -2.84 6.30
N ARG A 20 -0.33 -3.60 7.18
CA ARG A 20 -0.03 -3.65 8.62
C ARG A 20 1.37 -4.18 8.90
N GLU A 21 1.78 -5.24 8.21
CA GLU A 21 3.14 -5.78 8.31
C GLU A 21 4.21 -4.76 7.90
N VAL A 22 3.97 -4.04 6.80
CA VAL A 22 4.89 -2.99 6.33
C VAL A 22 4.99 -1.84 7.33
N VAL A 23 3.87 -1.41 7.90
CA VAL A 23 3.85 -0.36 8.93
C VAL A 23 4.60 -0.82 10.18
N GLN A 24 4.35 -2.05 10.64
CA GLN A 24 5.03 -2.62 11.79
C GLN A 24 6.55 -2.71 11.58
N LEU A 25 6.99 -3.20 10.41
CA LEU A 25 8.39 -3.21 10.02
C LEU A 25 9.01 -1.80 10.05
N CYS A 26 8.32 -0.81 9.49
CA CYS A 26 8.83 0.56 9.47
C CYS A 26 8.94 1.16 10.89
N TYR A 27 8.00 0.82 11.77
CA TYR A 27 8.02 1.24 13.16
C TYR A 27 9.20 0.63 13.92
N ASP A 28 9.34 -0.70 13.87
CA ASP A 28 10.39 -1.44 14.59
C ASP A 28 11.80 -1.02 14.16
N GLU A 29 11.99 -0.83 12.85
CA GLU A 29 13.27 -0.45 12.27
C GLU A 29 13.52 1.07 12.20
N ARG A 30 12.57 1.88 12.71
CA ARG A 30 12.64 3.35 12.67
C ARG A 30 12.85 3.91 11.26
N ILE A 31 12.13 3.36 10.29
CA ILE A 31 12.19 3.72 8.88
C ILE A 31 11.04 4.70 8.55
N LEU A 32 11.37 5.82 7.90
CA LEU A 32 10.36 6.69 7.30
C LEU A 32 9.63 5.96 6.17
N LEU A 33 8.31 5.81 6.29
CA LEU A 33 7.46 5.26 5.24
C LEU A 33 6.95 6.38 4.32
N LEU A 34 7.22 6.24 3.03
CA LEU A 34 6.68 7.10 1.96
C LEU A 34 5.66 6.28 1.17
N ALA A 35 4.38 6.55 1.38
CA ALA A 35 3.29 5.90 0.66
C ALA A 35 2.91 6.74 -0.57
N ASP A 36 3.24 6.22 -1.75
CA ASP A 36 2.82 6.75 -3.04
C ASP A 36 1.49 6.10 -3.45
N GLU A 37 0.41 6.88 -3.30
CA GLU A 37 -0.98 6.45 -3.49
C GLU A 37 -1.64 7.15 -4.70
N VAL A 38 -0.86 7.54 -5.72
CA VAL A 38 -1.37 8.29 -6.89
C VAL A 38 -2.47 7.55 -7.67
N TYR A 39 -2.48 6.21 -7.62
CA TYR A 39 -3.46 5.36 -8.29
C TYR A 39 -4.62 4.92 -7.38
N GLN A 40 -4.83 5.55 -6.22
CA GLN A 40 -5.87 5.15 -5.26
C GLN A 40 -7.29 5.07 -5.84
N SER A 41 -7.58 5.83 -6.90
CA SER A 41 -8.88 5.82 -7.60
C SER A 41 -8.94 4.82 -8.77
N ASN A 42 -7.82 4.17 -9.12
CA ASN A 42 -7.69 3.26 -10.26
C ASN A 42 -7.76 1.78 -9.81
N ILE A 43 -8.81 1.44 -9.08
CA ILE A 43 -9.08 0.07 -8.63
C ILE A 43 -10.08 -0.59 -9.59
N PHE A 44 -9.72 -1.76 -10.10
CA PHE A 44 -10.56 -2.53 -11.02
C PHE A 44 -11.40 -3.60 -10.32
N ASP A 45 -10.94 -4.08 -9.16
CA ASP A 45 -11.61 -5.09 -8.33
C ASP A 45 -11.98 -4.50 -6.98
N HIS A 46 -13.09 -3.78 -6.93
CA HIS A 46 -13.54 -3.08 -5.72
C HIS A 46 -13.99 -4.02 -4.60
N GLU A 47 -14.46 -5.23 -4.92
CA GLU A 47 -14.96 -6.19 -3.93
C GLU A 47 -13.84 -7.09 -3.40
N GLY A 48 -12.94 -7.56 -4.28
CA GLY A 48 -11.86 -8.47 -3.90
C GLY A 48 -10.60 -7.76 -3.42
N LYS A 49 -10.31 -6.54 -3.92
CA LYS A 49 -9.08 -5.79 -3.61
C LYS A 49 -9.36 -4.28 -3.53
N PRO A 50 -10.18 -3.82 -2.56
CA PRO A 50 -10.38 -2.40 -2.35
C PRO A 50 -9.05 -1.72 -2.01
N PHE A 51 -8.91 -0.46 -2.42
CA PHE A 51 -7.79 0.37 -1.98
C PHE A 51 -7.91 0.66 -0.47
N ILE A 52 -6.80 0.51 0.23
CA ILE A 52 -6.66 0.83 1.65
C ILE A 52 -5.47 1.78 1.78
N SER A 53 -5.69 2.93 2.42
CA SER A 53 -4.64 3.92 2.62
C SER A 53 -3.71 3.51 3.75
N PHE A 54 -2.45 3.94 3.66
CA PHE A 54 -1.49 3.90 4.75
C PHE A 54 -1.73 4.99 5.82
N LYS A 55 -2.68 5.91 5.59
CA LYS A 55 -3.04 7.01 6.50
C LYS A 55 -4.01 6.60 7.59
#